data_AF-A0A2H9RSS6-F1
#
_entry.id   AF-A0A2H9RSS6-F1
#
_cell.length_a   1.000
_cell.length_b   1.000
_cell.length_c   1.000
_cell.angle_alpha   90.00
_cell.angle_beta   90.00
_cell.angle_gamma   90.00
#
_symmetry.space_group_name_H-M   'P 1'
#
loop_
_entity.id
_entity.type
_entity.pdbx_description
1 polymer ?
#
loop_
_entity_poly.entity_id
_entity_poly.type
_entity_poly.pdbx_seq_one_letter_code
_entity_poly.pdbx_strand_id
1 'polypeptide(L)'
;MILDRFQNKIKCVCNEFVIFDVIDNIECDWGSHIVIQCPNCEELFSTDADCPAFSNISKLFQNNPSLYSADEKLTYYSNSHTRCIGHR
;
A
#
# COMPACT_ATOMS: atom_id res chain seq x y z
N MET A 1 11.34 5.42 9.04
CA MET A 1 10.91 4.32 8.14
C MET A 1 9.57 4.69 7.52
N ILE A 2 9.19 4.10 6.39
CA ILE A 2 7.90 4.40 5.73
C ILE A 2 6.70 4.07 6.63
N LEU A 3 6.90 3.09 7.51
CA LEU A 3 5.94 2.59 8.49
C LEU A 3 5.53 3.61 9.56
N ASP A 4 6.44 4.51 9.95
CA ASP A 4 6.16 5.54 10.97
C ASP A 4 5.04 6.49 10.52
N ARG A 5 4.84 6.63 9.21
CA ARG A 5 3.79 7.50 8.64
C ARG A 5 2.40 6.94 8.88
N PHE A 6 2.26 5.62 8.97
CA PHE A 6 0.99 4.93 9.19
C PHE A 6 0.59 4.85 10.67
N GLN A 7 1.46 5.31 11.56
CA GLN A 7 1.17 5.53 12.99
C GLN A 7 0.40 6.85 13.24
N ASN A 8 0.20 7.67 12.20
CA ASN A 8 -0.67 8.85 12.24
C ASN A 8 -2.01 8.55 11.56
N LYS A 9 -3.05 9.30 11.96
CA LYS A 9 -4.35 9.23 11.27
C LYS A 9 -4.23 9.79 9.86
N ILE A 10 -4.50 8.96 8.86
CA ILE A 10 -4.57 9.37 7.45
C ILE A 10 -5.93 8.95 6.85
N LYS A 11 -6.34 9.61 5.78
CA LYS A 11 -7.64 9.36 5.17
C LYS A 11 -7.60 8.11 4.28
N CYS A 12 -8.38 7.10 4.63
CA CYS A 12 -8.50 5.86 3.88
C CYS A 12 -9.46 6.01 2.67
N VAL A 13 -9.52 4.99 1.82
CA VAL A 13 -10.46 4.89 0.68
C VAL A 13 -11.93 4.77 1.11
N CYS A 14 -12.18 4.31 2.34
CA CYS A 14 -13.51 4.32 2.96
C CYS A 14 -13.91 5.70 3.51
N ASN A 15 -13.14 6.75 3.22
CA ASN A 15 -13.32 8.13 3.68
C ASN A 15 -13.12 8.40 5.18
N GLU A 16 -12.83 7.38 5.98
CA GLU A 16 -12.50 7.53 7.40
C GLU A 16 -11.03 7.89 7.62
N PHE A 17 -10.76 8.64 8.70
CA PHE A 17 -9.41 8.92 9.18
C PHE A 17 -9.00 7.85 10.20
N VAL A 18 -8.09 6.98 9.81
CA VAL A 18 -7.69 5.80 10.62
C VAL A 18 -6.19 5.77 10.83
N ILE A 19 -5.77 5.13 11.91
CA ILE A 19 -4.40 4.63 12.08
C ILE A 19 -4.42 3.25 11.45
N PHE A 20 -3.49 2.98 10.54
CA PHE A 20 -3.44 1.69 9.86
C PHE A 20 -2.65 0.70 10.69
N ASP A 21 -3.10 -0.55 10.69
CA ASP A 21 -2.33 -1.65 11.26
C ASP A 21 -1.25 -2.07 10.26
N VAL A 22 -0.01 -2.20 10.73
CA VAL A 22 1.11 -2.67 9.92
C VAL A 22 1.24 -4.17 10.09
N ILE A 23 1.25 -4.89 8.98
CA ILE A 23 1.43 -6.34 8.95
C ILE A 23 2.67 -6.64 8.11
N ASP A 24 3.73 -7.05 8.79
CA ASP A 24 4.97 -7.47 8.16
C ASP A 24 4.89 -8.93 7.71
N ASN A 25 5.57 -9.25 6.61
CA ASN A 25 5.73 -10.60 6.08
C ASN A 25 4.44 -11.30 5.64
N ILE A 26 3.54 -10.59 4.97
CA ILE A 26 2.42 -11.25 4.30
C ILE A 26 2.88 -11.87 2.98
N GLU A 27 2.63 -13.16 2.79
CA GLU A 27 3.02 -13.87 1.58
C GLU A 27 1.94 -13.79 0.50
N CYS A 28 2.38 -13.65 -0.75
CA CYS A 28 1.58 -13.82 -1.95
C CYS A 28 2.35 -14.65 -2.99
N ASP A 29 1.74 -14.95 -4.12
CA ASP A 29 2.33 -15.77 -5.20
C ASP A 29 3.67 -15.23 -5.75
N TRP A 30 3.99 -13.96 -5.49
CA TRP A 30 5.20 -13.29 -5.98
C TRP A 30 6.23 -12.99 -4.89
N GLY A 31 5.94 -13.29 -3.63
CA GLY A 31 6.85 -13.06 -2.51
C GLY A 31 6.18 -12.49 -1.26
N SER A 32 7.02 -12.07 -0.33
CA SER A 32 6.61 -11.51 0.96
C SER A 32 6.57 -9.98 0.89
N HIS A 33 5.56 -9.40 1.54
CA HIS A 33 5.29 -7.98 1.54
C HIS A 33 5.08 -7.39 2.93
N ILE A 34 5.23 -6.07 3.00
CA ILE A 34 4.77 -5.26 4.12
C ILE A 34 3.46 -4.61 3.69
N VAL A 35 2.36 -4.98 4.34
CA VAL A 35 1.05 -4.39 4.07
C VAL A 35 0.55 -3.55 5.24
N ILE A 36 -0.34 -2.63 4.93
CA ILE A 36 -1.12 -1.89 5.91
C ILE A 36 -2.59 -2.24 5.76
N GLN A 37 -3.28 -2.40 6.89
CA GLN A 37 -4.71 -2.70 6.93
C GLN A 37 -5.49 -1.51 7.50
N CYS A 38 -6.59 -1.16 6.83
CA CYS A 38 -7.56 -0.23 7.40
C CYS A 38 -8.41 -0.95 8.46
N PRO A 39 -8.44 -0.51 9.74
CA PRO A 39 -9.24 -1.17 10.76
C PRO A 39 -10.75 -0.99 10.58
N ASN A 40 -11.18 -0.10 9.67
CA ASN A 40 -12.60 0.19 9.42
C ASN A 40 -13.17 -0.58 8.22
N CYS A 41 -12.43 -0.66 7.10
CA CYS A 41 -12.90 -1.32 5.88
C CYS A 41 -12.10 -2.56 5.50
N GLU A 42 -11.14 -2.96 6.36
CA GLU A 42 -10.31 -4.16 6.25
C GLU A 42 -9.42 -4.25 4.99
N GLU A 43 -9.45 -3.23 4.13
CA GLU A 43 -8.66 -3.14 2.90
C GLU A 43 -7.16 -3.17 3.22
N LEU A 44 -6.44 -4.01 2.47
CA LEU A 44 -4.99 -4.21 2.57
C LEU A 44 -4.29 -3.47 1.43
N PHE A 45 -3.24 -2.73 1.77
CA PHE A 45 -2.39 -2.02 0.81
C PHE A 45 -0.95 -2.47 0.98
N SER A 46 -0.28 -2.88 -0.11
CA SER A 46 1.17 -3.09 -0.08
C SER A 46 1.90 -1.76 -0.03
N THR A 47 2.94 -1.69 0.79
CA THR A 47 3.72 -0.45 1.03
C THR A 47 5.10 -0.46 0.35
N ASP A 48 5.57 -1.64 -0.02
CA ASP A 48 6.91 -1.91 -0.54
C ASP A 48 6.94 -2.06 -2.07
N ALA A 49 5.86 -2.58 -2.65
CA ALA A 49 5.74 -2.85 -4.08
C ALA A 49 4.31 -2.68 -4.60
N ASP A 50 4.12 -2.33 -5.87
CA ASP A 50 2.80 -2.49 -6.52
C ASP A 50 2.55 -3.97 -6.76
N CYS A 51 1.67 -4.56 -5.96
CA CYS A 51 1.38 -6.00 -5.96
C CYS A 51 -0.11 -6.23 -6.27
N PRO A 52 -0.44 -7.04 -7.29
CA PRO A 52 -1.83 -7.25 -7.72
C PRO A 52 -2.68 -8.01 -6.69
N ALA A 53 -2.06 -8.63 -5.68
CA ALA A 53 -2.76 -9.30 -4.59
C ALA A 53 -3.40 -8.31 -3.58
N PHE A 54 -2.96 -7.05 -3.57
CA PHE A 54 -3.39 -6.03 -2.61
C PHE A 54 -3.92 -4.78 -3.32
N SER A 55 -4.60 -3.91 -2.59
CA SER A 55 -4.97 -2.61 -3.14
C SER A 55 -3.75 -1.73 -3.34
N ASN A 56 -3.73 -1.02 -4.47
CA ASN A 56 -2.65 -0.11 -4.79
C ASN A 56 -2.70 1.11 -3.86
N ILE A 57 -1.57 1.40 -3.20
CA ILE A 57 -1.43 2.48 -2.23
C ILE A 57 -1.57 3.89 -2.85
N SER A 58 -1.52 4.00 -4.18
CA SER A 58 -1.80 5.25 -4.91
C SER A 58 -3.16 5.85 -4.58
N LYS A 59 -4.15 5.00 -4.25
CA LYS A 59 -5.46 5.45 -3.77
C LYS A 59 -5.33 6.26 -2.46
N LEU A 60 -4.39 5.89 -1.59
CA LEU A 60 -4.09 6.66 -0.37
C LEU A 60 -3.35 7.95 -0.69
N PHE A 61 -2.47 7.97 -1.70
CA PHE A 61 -1.77 9.21 -2.11
C PHE A 61 -2.72 10.29 -2.61
N GLN A 62 -3.79 9.89 -3.31
CA GLN A 62 -4.82 10.82 -3.80
C GLN A 62 -5.56 11.50 -2.64
N ASN A 63 -5.84 10.74 -1.58
CA ASN A 63 -6.50 11.26 -0.38
C ASN A 63 -5.55 11.99 0.57
N ASN A 64 -4.24 11.72 0.48
CA ASN A 64 -3.20 12.24 1.37
C ASN A 64 -1.98 12.70 0.55
N PRO A 65 -2.03 13.88 -0.10
CA PRO A 65 -1.01 14.29 -1.07
C PRO A 65 0.42 14.38 -0.51
N SER A 66 0.55 14.67 0.79
CA SER A 66 1.82 14.77 1.53
C SER A 66 2.33 13.44 2.08
N LEU A 67 1.61 12.34 1.87
CA LEU A 67 1.99 11.04 2.44
C LEU A 67 3.32 10.52 1.86
N TYR A 68 3.59 10.79 0.58
CA TYR A 68 4.79 10.38 -0.16
C TYR A 68 5.30 11.53 -1.03
N SER A 69 6.63 11.65 -1.12
CA SER A 69 7.29 12.51 -2.12
C SER A 69 7.12 11.94 -3.53
N ALA A 70 7.45 12.74 -4.55
CA ALA A 70 7.43 12.27 -5.93
C ALA A 70 8.39 11.09 -6.16
N ASP A 71 9.60 11.16 -5.60
CA ASP A 71 10.62 10.11 -5.74
C ASP A 71 10.22 8.82 -5.02
N GLU A 72 9.57 8.92 -3.86
CA GLU A 72 9.06 7.76 -3.13
C GLU A 72 7.95 7.06 -3.92
N LYS A 73 7.07 7.83 -4.58
CA LYS A 73 6.03 7.29 -5.48
C LYS A 73 6.66 6.56 -6.67
N LEU A 74 7.67 7.16 -7.31
CA LEU A 74 8.38 6.53 -8.44
C LEU A 74 9.07 5.23 -8.01
N THR A 75 9.70 5.23 -6.83
CA THR A 75 10.33 4.04 -6.26
C THR A 75 9.31 2.92 -6.06
N TYR A 76 8.15 3.22 -5.48
CA TYR A 76 7.06 2.24 -5.30
C TYR A 76 6.60 1.63 -6.62
N TYR A 77 6.36 2.45 -7.65
CA TYR A 77 5.91 1.95 -8.96
C TYR A 77 7.00 1.16 -9.71
N SER A 78 8.27 1.49 -9.49
CA SER A 78 9.40 0.78 -10.07
C SER A 78 9.56 -0.61 -9.45
N ASN A 79 9.23 -0.75 -8.17
CA ASN A 79 9.11 -2.01 -7.47
C ASN A 79 7.73 -2.63 -7.73
N SER A 80 7.40 -2.92 -8.98
CA SER A 80 6.14 -3.58 -9.32
C SER A 80 6.39 -5.04 -9.66
N HIS A 81 5.52 -5.92 -9.16
CA HIS A 81 5.46 -7.26 -9.72
C HIS A 81 4.96 -7.15 -11.15
N THR A 82 5.67 -7.79 -12.08
CA THR A 82 5.22 -7.84 -13.47
C THR A 82 3.85 -8.51 -13.47
N ARG A 83 2.79 -7.73 -13.69
CA ARG A 83 1.44 -8.28 -13.92
C ARG A 83 1.61 -9.34 -15.01
N CYS A 84 1.27 -10.59 -14.71
CA CYS A 84 1.24 -11.62 -15.72
C CYS A 84 0.38 -11.12 -16.89
N ILE A 85 1.00 -10.83 -18.04
CA ILE A 85 0.29 -10.86 -19.31
C ILE A 85 -0.14 -12.31 -19.44
N GLY A 86 -1.43 -12.56 -19.25
CA GLY A 86 -1.97 -13.90 -19.19
C GLY A 86 -1.50 -14.76 -20.35
N HIS A 87 -0.86 -15.87 -20.03
CA HIS A 87 -0.86 -17.01 -20.93
C HIS A 87 -2.13 -17.80 -20.61
N ARG A 88 -3.02 -17.80 -21.61
CA ARG A 88 -4.17 -18.70 -21.79
C ARG A 88 -3.87 -20.14 -21.37
#